data_AF-A0A502EWK6-F1
#
_entry.id   AF-A0A502EWK6-F1
#
_cell.length_a   1.000
_cell.length_b   1.000
_cell.length_c   1.000
_cell.angle_alpha   90.00
_cell.angle_beta   90.00
_cell.angle_gamma   90.00
#
_symmetry.space_group_name_H-M   'P 1'
#
loop_
_entity.id
_entity.type
_entity.pdbx_description
1 polymer ?
#
loop_
_entity_poly.entity_id
_entity_poly.type
_entity_poly.pdbx_seq_one_letter_code
_entity_poly.pdbx_strand_id
1 'polypeptide(L)' 'MNKAARNERTKLLANALDRASTACVTVGVLAPMAAVLYTGSQPSPWLLGLGVLAWLVVARALHGMAAATLARIEE' A
#
# COMPACT_ATOMS: atom_id res chain seq x y z
N MET A 1 -15.90 -20.36 16.39
CA MET A 1 -16.07 -19.29 15.38
C MET A 1 -16.37 -19.96 14.05
N ASN A 2 -17.46 -19.58 13.36
CA ASN A 2 -17.94 -20.27 12.16
C ASN A 2 -16.95 -20.10 10.99
N LYS A 3 -16.64 -21.16 10.22
CA LYS A 3 -15.70 -21.10 9.09
C LYS A 3 -16.06 -19.99 8.09
N ALA A 4 -17.35 -19.84 7.79
CA ALA A 4 -17.86 -18.80 6.88
C ALA A 4 -17.50 -17.38 7.33
N ALA A 5 -17.67 -17.06 8.61
CA ALA A 5 -17.35 -15.74 9.16
C ALA A 5 -15.84 -15.44 9.13
N ARG A 6 -14.99 -16.47 9.30
CA ARG A 6 -13.54 -16.33 9.16
C ARG A 6 -13.15 -16.02 7.72
N ASN A 7 -13.79 -16.67 6.75
CA ASN A 7 -13.50 -16.49 5.33
C ASN A 7 -13.93 -15.10 4.82
N GLU A 8 -15.08 -14.61 5.25
CA GLU A 8 -15.57 -13.27 4.90
C GLU A 8 -14.66 -12.16 5.44
N ARG A 9 -14.15 -12.30 6.67
CA ARG A 9 -13.13 -11.38 7.22
C ARG A 9 -11.85 -11.37 6.38
N THR A 10 -11.38 -12.53 5.94
CA THR A 10 -10.19 -12.63 5.08
C THR A 10 -10.42 -11.93 3.73
N LYS A 11 -11.60 -12.07 3.13
CA LYS A 11 -11.99 -11.36 1.89
C LYS A 11 -12.03 -9.84 2.07
N LEU A 12 -12.63 -9.37 3.17
CA LEU A 12 -12.67 -7.94 3.48
C LEU A 12 -11.27 -7.36 3.70
N LEU A 13 -10.38 -8.12 4.36
CA LEU A 13 -9.00 -7.70 4.58
C LEU A 13 -8.21 -7.66 3.27
N ALA A 14 -8.38 -8.64 2.39
CA ALA A 14 -7.77 -8.61 1.05
C ALA A 14 -8.21 -7.38 0.25
N ASN A 15 -9.50 -7.04 0.27
CA ASN A 15 -10.03 -5.84 -0.38
C ASN A 15 -9.50 -4.54 0.26
N ALA A 16 -9.33 -4.50 1.59
CA ALA A 16 -8.73 -3.36 2.26
C ALA A 16 -7.25 -3.17 1.88
N LEU A 17 -6.48 -4.26 1.74
CA LEU A 17 -5.08 -4.21 1.30
C LEU A 17 -4.95 -3.71 -0.13
N ASP A 18 -5.82 -4.16 -1.04
CA ASP A 18 -5.85 -3.69 -2.42
C ASP A 18 -6.13 -2.17 -2.50
N ARG A 19 -7.13 -1.70 -1.74
CA ARG A 19 -7.43 -0.27 -1.63
C ARG A 19 -6.28 0.52 -1.00
N ALA A 20 -5.63 -0.02 0.02
CA ALA A 20 -4.45 0.62 0.62
C ALA A 20 -3.31 0.74 -0.40
N SER A 21 -3.06 -0.29 -1.20
CA SER A 21 -2.03 -0.28 -2.25
C SER A 21 -2.27 0.84 -3.25
N THR A 22 -3.51 0.94 -3.73
CA THR A 22 -3.92 2.00 -4.65
C THR A 22 -3.73 3.38 -4.02
N ALA A 23 -4.22 3.59 -2.79
CA ALA A 23 -4.09 4.86 -2.09
C ALA A 23 -2.62 5.26 -1.86
N CYS A 24 -1.76 4.29 -1.55
CA CYS A 24 -0.33 4.52 -1.43
C CYS A 24 0.24 5.05 -2.75
N VAL A 25 -0.06 4.44 -3.90
CA VAL A 25 0.42 4.93 -5.22
C VAL A 25 -0.04 6.36 -5.47
N THR A 26 -1.30 6.68 -5.18
CA THR A 26 -1.85 8.01 -5.41
C THR A 26 -1.15 9.08 -4.57
N VAL A 27 -1.01 8.83 -3.26
CA VAL A 27 -0.47 9.83 -2.33
C VAL A 27 1.07 9.87 -2.36
N GLY A 28 1.71 8.71 -2.52
CA GLY A 28 3.16 8.56 -2.47
C GLY A 28 3.88 8.83 -3.79
N VAL A 29 3.20 8.70 -4.93
CA VAL A 29 3.79 8.89 -6.26
C VAL A 29 3.08 10.01 -7.02
N LEU A 30 1.76 9.89 -7.24
CA LEU A 30 1.05 10.83 -8.11
C LEU A 30 0.99 12.26 -7.53
N ALA A 31 0.72 12.40 -6.23
CA ALA A 31 0.69 13.72 -5.59
C ALA A 31 2.05 14.48 -5.66
N PRO A 32 3.20 13.88 -5.30
CA PRO A 32 4.48 14.54 -5.47
C PRO A 32 4.83 14.79 -6.95
N MET A 33 4.50 13.88 -7.87
CA MET A 33 4.67 14.14 -9.31
C MET A 33 3.86 15.36 -9.77
N ALA A 34 2.60 15.49 -9.35
CA ALA A 34 1.78 16.65 -9.65
C ALA A 34 2.39 17.93 -9.07
N ALA A 35 2.91 17.89 -7.83
CA ALA A 35 3.59 19.03 -7.24
C ALA A 35 4.77 19.51 -8.08
N VAL A 36 5.63 18.60 -8.57
CA VAL A 36 6.75 18.96 -9.46
C VAL A 36 6.24 19.57 -10.77
N LEU A 37 5.23 18.95 -11.40
CA LEU A 37 4.70 19.41 -12.69
C LEU A 37 4.04 20.78 -12.62
N TYR A 38 3.26 21.05 -11.57
CA TYR A 38 2.48 22.30 -11.47
C TYR A 38 3.23 23.45 -10.82
N THR A 39 4.19 23.18 -9.94
CA THR A 39 4.93 24.23 -9.21
C THR A 39 6.35 24.44 -9.71
N GLY A 40 6.89 23.50 -10.50
CA GLY A 40 8.30 23.51 -10.92
C GLY A 40 9.28 23.27 -9.77
N SER A 41 8.80 22.95 -8.57
CA SER A 41 9.66 22.70 -7.42
C SER A 41 10.42 21.38 -7.58
N GLN A 42 11.74 21.45 -7.47
CA GLN A 42 12.60 20.27 -7.45
C GLN A 42 12.66 19.74 -6.02
N PRO A 43 12.18 18.51 -5.75
CA PRO A 43 12.22 17.95 -4.41
C PRO A 43 13.68 17.74 -4.00
N SER A 44 13.97 18.02 -2.73
CA SER A 44 15.33 17.86 -2.21
C SER A 44 15.77 16.38 -2.30
N PRO A 45 17.02 16.08 -2.68
CA PRO A 45 17.49 14.70 -2.85
C PRO A 45 17.30 13.80 -1.62
N TRP A 46 17.45 14.35 -0.41
CA TRP A 46 17.19 13.60 0.82
C TRP A 46 15.71 13.25 1.00
N LEU A 47 14.82 14.15 0.59
CA LEU A 47 13.37 13.98 0.66
C LEU A 47 12.91 12.89 -0.32
N LEU A 48 13.51 12.86 -1.52
CA LEU A 48 13.34 11.78 -2.48
C LEU A 48 13.83 10.44 -1.90
N GLY A 49 15.01 10.43 -1.27
CA GLY A 49 15.56 9.25 -0.62
C GLY A 49 14.64 8.69 0.47
N LEU A 50 14.09 9.56 1.33
CA LEU A 50 13.09 9.17 2.33
C LEU A 50 11.79 8.69 1.72
N GLY A 51 11.33 9.33 0.63
CA GLY A 51 10.15 8.91 -0.11
C GLY A 51 10.30 7.48 -0.65
N VAL A 52 11.44 7.16 -1.25
CA VAL A 52 11.77 5.80 -1.72
C VAL A 52 11.83 4.81 -0.55
N LEU A 53 12.47 5.18 0.56
CA LEU A 53 12.56 4.30 1.72
C LEU A 53 11.17 4.00 2.31
N ALA A 54 10.34 5.04 2.48
CA ALA A 54 8.96 4.92 2.94
C ALA A 54 8.14 4.04 1.98
N TRP A 55 8.30 4.24 0.67
CA TRP A 55 7.66 3.42 -0.36
C TRP A 55 8.01 1.93 -0.23
N LEU A 56 9.28 1.61 -0.05
CA LEU A 56 9.74 0.23 0.11
C LEU A 56 9.21 -0.41 1.40
N VAL A 57 9.15 0.33 2.50
CA VAL A 57 8.57 -0.16 3.77
C VAL A 57 7.09 -0.46 3.61
N VAL A 58 6.34 0.46 2.97
CA VAL A 58 4.92 0.27 2.68
C VAL A 58 4.70 -0.93 1.76
N ALA A 59 5.45 -1.03 0.65
CA ALA A 59 5.36 -2.17 -0.26
C ALA A 59 5.66 -3.50 0.43
N ARG A 60 6.69 -3.55 1.29
CA ARG A 60 7.04 -4.73 2.10
C ARG A 60 5.91 -5.10 3.06
N ALA A 61 5.32 -4.12 3.73
CA ALA A 61 4.22 -4.33 4.67
C ALA A 61 2.97 -4.86 3.94
N LEU A 62 2.57 -4.24 2.83
CA LEU A 62 1.43 -4.71 2.04
C LEU A 62 1.65 -6.11 1.48
N HIS A 63 2.84 -6.40 0.96
CA HIS A 63 3.17 -7.73 0.45
C HIS A 63 3.12 -8.78 1.58
N GLY A 64 3.69 -8.47 2.74
CA GLY A 64 3.64 -9.35 3.92
C GLY A 64 2.21 -9.59 4.41
N MET A 65 1.39 -8.55 4.43
CA MET A 65 -0.03 -8.66 4.79
C MET A 65 -0.81 -9.46 3.76
N ALA A 66 -0.58 -9.27 2.46
CA ALA A 66 -1.22 -10.06 1.40
C ALA A 66 -0.85 -11.55 1.50
N ALA A 67 0.44 -11.85 1.69
CA ALA A 67 0.91 -13.23 1.90
C ALA A 67 0.28 -13.87 3.14
N ALA A 68 0.18 -13.14 4.26
CA ALA A 68 -0.47 -13.62 5.47
C ALA A 68 -1.99 -13.81 5.31
N THR A 69 -2.63 -13.00 4.44
CA THR A 69 -4.06 -13.10 4.14
C THR A 69 -4.34 -14.34 3.28
N LEU A 70 -3.54 -14.57 2.23
CA LEU A 70 -3.64 -15.74 1.37
C LEU A 70 -3.43 -17.05 2.15
N ALA A 71 -2.41 -17.09 3.02
CA ALA A 71 -2.10 -18.27 3.84
C ALA A 71 -3.21 -18.66 4.84
N ARG A 72 -4.19 -17.79 5.09
CA ARG A 72 -5.32 -18.04 6.01
C ARG A 72 -6.60 -18.50 5.32
N ILE A 73 -6.62 -18.58 4.00
CA ILE A 73 -7.75 -19.11 3.24
C ILE A 73 -7.59 -20.65 3.20
N GLU A 74 -8.22 -21.35 4.13
CA GLU A 74 -8.48 -22.80 3.99
C GLU A 74 -9.82 -22.97 3.29
N GLU A 75 -9.88 -23.81 2.25
CA GLU A 75 -11.14 -24.25 1.63
C GLU A 75 -12.08 -24.97 2.64
#